data_AF-A0A523UC90-F1
#
_entry.id   AF-A0A523UC90-F1
#
_cell.length_a   1.000
_cell.length_b   1.000
_cell.length_c   1.000
_cell.angle_alpha   90.00
_cell.angle_beta   90.00
_cell.angle_gamma   90.00
#
_symmetry.space_group_name_H-M   'P 1'
#
loop_
_entity.id
_entity.type
_entity.pdbx_description
1 polymer ?
#
loop_
_entity_poly.entity_id
_entity_poly.type
_entity_poly.pdbx_seq_one_letter_code
_entity_poly.pdbx_strand_id
1 'polypeptide(L)'
;MESKEAVMLYVILALATLFLVVISLMLLGKVPAKSMGALAGIIGVTGSIMILYMAATDALSAFGPTATFAALIVAFMFFMLYLLVAAEVFTGTDFKATGWYSLVAGLFVFCIGLGFLHVLGDTLPLVGQFGTMFLVWAGAFWLIWLVFALGMTNLTKLLAWYLIIPTVAITIFWPIIAFTNYGVIGTWW
;
A
#
# COMPACT_ATOMS: atom_id res chain seq x y z
N MET A 1 25.43 9.64 7.09
CA MET A 1 25.27 8.32 7.75
C MET A 1 23.80 7.96 7.55
N GLU A 2 23.46 7.19 6.52
CA GLU A 2 22.05 6.80 6.28
C GLU A 2 21.57 6.01 7.50
N SER A 3 20.51 6.47 8.16
CA SER A 3 19.96 5.73 9.29
C SER A 3 19.40 4.40 8.77
N LYS A 4 19.59 3.32 9.53
CA LYS A 4 19.06 1.98 9.17
C LYS A 4 17.55 1.99 8.89
N GLU A 5 16.85 2.96 9.45
CA GLU A 5 15.41 3.21 9.32
C GLU A 5 15.04 3.71 7.91
N ALA A 6 15.89 4.56 7.32
CA ALA A 6 15.71 5.02 5.94
C ALA A 6 15.71 3.82 4.99
N VAL A 7 16.73 2.96 5.09
CA VAL A 7 16.86 1.74 4.27
C VAL A 7 15.64 0.84 4.43
N MET A 8 15.09 0.71 5.65
CA MET A 8 13.92 -0.12 5.92
C MET A 8 12.67 0.36 5.19
N LEU A 9 12.43 1.67 5.13
CA LEU A 9 11.31 2.26 4.40
C LEU A 9 11.38 1.93 2.90
N TYR A 10 12.56 1.99 2.28
CA TYR A 10 12.72 1.65 0.86
C TYR A 10 12.52 0.18 0.57
N VAL A 11 12.97 -0.69 1.47
CA VAL A 11 12.69 -2.12 1.35
C VAL A 11 11.18 -2.38 1.42
N ILE A 12 10.45 -1.72 2.33
CA ILE A 12 8.98 -1.81 2.40
C ILE A 12 8.31 -1.35 1.10
N LEU A 13 8.73 -0.21 0.54
CA LEU A 13 8.17 0.30 -0.71
C LEU A 13 8.51 -0.59 -1.92
N ALA A 14 9.72 -1.15 -1.96
CA ALA A 14 10.13 -2.10 -2.99
C ALA A 14 9.35 -3.42 -2.90
N LEU A 15 9.12 -3.93 -1.69
CA LEU A 15 8.30 -5.11 -1.44
C LEU A 15 6.84 -4.87 -1.85
N ALA A 16 6.27 -3.72 -1.49
CA ALA A 16 4.92 -3.33 -1.92
C ALA A 16 4.83 -3.24 -3.45
N THR A 17 5.82 -2.60 -4.11
CA THR A 17 5.91 -2.54 -5.57
C THR A 17 5.89 -3.94 -6.19
N LEU A 18 6.78 -4.82 -5.73
CA LEU A 18 6.93 -6.16 -6.29
C LEU A 18 5.61 -6.92 -6.21
N PHE A 19 4.93 -6.86 -5.06
CA PHE A 19 3.62 -7.46 -4.91
C PHE A 19 2.60 -6.86 -5.88
N LEU A 20 2.45 -5.53 -5.90
CA LEU A 20 1.44 -4.83 -6.71
C LEU A 20 1.64 -5.08 -8.21
N VAL A 21 2.87 -5.18 -8.68
CA VAL A 21 3.18 -5.55 -10.07
C VAL A 21 2.78 -7.01 -10.32
N VAL A 22 3.16 -7.94 -9.46
CA VAL A 22 2.90 -9.38 -9.67
C VAL A 22 1.41 -9.72 -9.58
N ILE A 23 0.65 -9.12 -8.65
CA ILE A 23 -0.80 -9.30 -8.60
C ILE A 23 -1.47 -8.72 -9.85
N SER A 24 -0.97 -7.60 -10.37
CA SER A 24 -1.48 -7.03 -11.63
C SER A 24 -1.22 -7.95 -12.81
N LEU A 25 -0.02 -8.54 -12.90
CA LEU A 25 0.30 -9.53 -13.92
C LEU A 25 -0.56 -10.79 -13.79
N MET A 26 -0.89 -11.21 -12.57
CA MET A 26 -1.83 -12.31 -12.33
C MET A 26 -3.24 -11.95 -12.83
N LEU A 27 -3.74 -10.76 -12.52
CA LEU A 27 -5.04 -10.27 -13.01
C LEU A 27 -5.09 -10.12 -14.54
N LEU A 28 -3.94 -9.89 -15.19
CA LEU A 28 -3.79 -9.89 -16.65
C LEU A 28 -3.57 -11.29 -17.25
N GLY A 29 -3.61 -12.35 -16.44
CA GLY A 29 -3.41 -13.73 -16.87
C GLY A 29 -1.98 -14.07 -17.28
N LYS A 30 -0.99 -13.30 -16.82
CA LYS A 30 0.44 -13.49 -17.13
C LYS A 30 1.20 -14.28 -16.07
N VAL A 31 0.68 -14.36 -14.85
CA VAL A 31 1.29 -15.09 -13.72
C VAL A 31 0.25 -16.02 -13.10
N PRO A 32 0.60 -17.28 -12.76
CA PRO A 32 -0.31 -18.19 -12.06
C PRO A 32 -0.68 -17.70 -10.66
N ALA A 33 -1.94 -17.89 -10.26
CA ALA A 33 -2.44 -17.49 -8.94
C ALA A 33 -1.61 -18.10 -7.79
N LYS A 34 -1.19 -19.37 -7.89
CA LYS A 34 -0.37 -20.03 -6.85
C LYS A 34 0.98 -19.34 -6.62
N SER A 35 1.68 -18.93 -7.68
CA SER A 35 2.95 -18.21 -7.58
C SER A 35 2.76 -16.84 -6.93
N MET A 36 1.66 -16.15 -7.30
CA MET A 36 1.29 -14.88 -6.69
C MET A 36 0.94 -15.04 -5.20
N GLY A 37 0.18 -16.07 -4.81
CA GLY A 37 -0.16 -16.32 -3.41
C GLY A 37 1.05 -16.64 -2.54
N ALA A 38 2.03 -17.38 -3.05
CA ALA A 38 3.29 -17.62 -2.34
C ALA A 38 4.05 -16.31 -2.09
N LEU A 39 4.18 -15.47 -3.12
CA LEU A 39 4.81 -14.16 -3.01
C LEU A 39 4.05 -13.25 -2.03
N ALA A 40 2.72 -13.24 -2.11
CA ALA A 40 1.82 -12.49 -1.24
C ALA A 40 2.06 -12.84 0.23
N GLY A 41 2.22 -14.13 0.56
CA GLY A 41 2.48 -14.59 1.91
C GLY A 41 3.85 -14.15 2.42
N ILE A 42 4.90 -14.34 1.62
CA ILE A 42 6.28 -13.94 2.00
C ILE A 42 6.35 -12.42 2.25
N ILE A 43 5.83 -11.63 1.31
CA ILE A 43 5.85 -10.17 1.41
C ILE A 43 4.95 -9.68 2.54
N GLY A 44 3.74 -10.26 2.68
CA GLY A 44 2.81 -9.92 3.75
C GLY A 44 3.39 -10.14 5.14
N VAL A 45 4.04 -11.28 5.38
CA VAL A 45 4.68 -11.58 6.69
C VAL A 45 5.86 -10.63 6.91
N THR A 46 6.78 -10.56 5.94
CA THR A 46 8.01 -9.78 6.08
C THR A 46 7.70 -8.30 6.29
N GLY A 47 6.81 -7.73 5.49
CA GLY A 47 6.40 -6.33 5.60
C GLY A 47 5.66 -6.01 6.90
N SER A 48 4.78 -6.90 7.36
CA SER A 48 4.09 -6.72 8.65
C SER A 48 5.09 -6.66 9.81
N ILE A 49 6.10 -7.54 9.83
CA ILE A 49 7.16 -7.53 10.85
C ILE A 49 7.95 -6.23 10.79
N MET A 50 8.32 -5.76 9.60
CA MET A 50 9.08 -4.52 9.42
C MET A 50 8.27 -3.29 9.88
N ILE A 51 6.98 -3.22 9.57
CA ILE A 51 6.11 -2.13 10.02
C ILE A 51 5.94 -2.12 11.54
N LEU A 52 5.73 -3.29 12.15
CA LEU A 52 5.65 -3.40 13.61
C LEU A 52 6.97 -3.02 14.28
N TYR A 53 8.11 -3.40 13.68
CA TYR A 53 9.42 -2.97 14.17
C TYR A 53 9.57 -1.45 14.09
N MET A 54 9.23 -0.83 12.95
CA MET A 54 9.29 0.63 12.78
C MET A 54 8.39 1.37 13.77
N ALA A 55 7.21 0.82 14.07
CA ALA A 55 6.32 1.35 15.09
C ALA A 55 6.93 1.25 16.49
N ALA A 56 7.58 0.14 16.82
CA ALA A 56 8.20 -0.09 18.12
C ALA A 56 9.48 0.74 18.34
N THR A 57 10.22 1.07 17.28
CA THR A 57 11.47 1.84 17.35
C THR A 57 11.30 3.33 17.05
N ASP A 58 10.08 3.80 16.80
CA ASP A 58 9.78 5.18 16.40
C ASP A 58 10.64 5.66 15.21
N ALA A 59 10.81 4.77 14.24
CA ALA A 59 11.71 4.94 13.08
C ALA A 59 11.33 6.12 12.17
N LEU A 60 10.12 6.65 12.32
CA LEU A 60 9.59 7.79 11.57
C LEU A 60 9.35 9.00 12.48
N SER A 61 9.90 9.04 13.70
CA SER A 61 9.72 10.13 14.67
C SER A 61 9.94 11.53 14.10
N ALA A 62 10.90 11.68 13.18
CA ALA A 62 11.19 12.92 12.47
C ALA A 62 9.98 13.49 11.70
N PHE A 63 8.98 12.66 11.41
CA PHE A 63 7.78 13.06 10.71
C PHE A 63 6.64 13.55 11.63
N GLY A 64 6.81 13.46 12.95
CA GLY A 64 5.78 13.77 13.93
C GLY A 64 4.78 12.61 14.14
N PRO A 65 4.16 12.54 15.32
CA PRO A 65 3.43 11.34 15.76
C PRO A 65 2.21 11.02 14.90
N THR A 66 1.52 12.03 14.36
CA THR A 66 0.28 11.86 13.61
C THR A 66 0.53 11.34 12.19
N ALA A 67 1.53 11.90 11.51
CA ALA A 67 1.91 11.45 10.18
C ALA A 67 2.61 10.08 10.20
N THR A 68 3.42 9.80 11.23
CA THR A 68 3.99 8.47 11.48
C THR A 68 2.92 7.42 11.67
N PHE A 69 1.92 7.70 12.51
CA PHE A 69 0.79 6.80 12.70
C PHE A 69 0.04 6.53 11.40
N ALA A 70 -0.28 7.59 10.64
CA ALA A 70 -0.96 7.48 9.35
C ALA A 70 -0.18 6.62 8.33
N ALA A 71 1.14 6.80 8.22
CA ALA A 71 1.97 6.02 7.33
C ALA A 71 2.03 4.54 7.74
N LEU A 72 2.27 4.26 9.03
CA LEU A 72 2.41 2.90 9.54
C LEU A 72 1.10 2.11 9.48
N ILE A 73 -0.04 2.73 9.83
CA ILE A 73 -1.33 2.03 9.80
C ILE A 73 -1.74 1.69 8.38
N VAL A 74 -1.53 2.58 7.41
CA VAL A 74 -1.85 2.32 6.01
C VAL A 74 -0.92 1.26 5.41
N ALA A 75 0.38 1.33 5.71
CA ALA A 75 1.32 0.31 5.28
C ALA A 75 0.95 -1.07 5.87
N PHE A 76 0.57 -1.13 7.15
CA PHE A 76 0.07 -2.34 7.77
C PHE A 76 -1.18 -2.88 7.07
N MET A 77 -2.12 -2.00 6.69
CA MET A 77 -3.32 -2.39 5.94
C MET A 77 -2.99 -3.04 4.59
N PHE A 78 -1.97 -2.55 3.87
CA PHE A 78 -1.50 -3.18 2.64
C PHE A 78 -0.89 -4.56 2.90
N PHE A 79 -0.03 -4.72 3.92
CA PHE A 79 0.55 -6.04 4.20
C PHE A 79 -0.48 -7.06 4.67
N MET A 80 -1.50 -6.61 5.40
CA MET A 80 -2.65 -7.45 5.74
C MET A 80 -3.47 -7.87 4.52
N LEU A 81 -3.66 -6.97 3.54
CA LEU A 81 -4.26 -7.33 2.25
C LEU A 81 -3.47 -8.46 1.58
N TYR A 82 -2.14 -8.39 1.62
CA TYR A 82 -1.28 -9.39 0.95
C TYR A 82 -1.38 -10.75 1.63
N LEU A 83 -1.41 -10.77 2.96
CA LEU A 83 -1.65 -11.99 3.73
C LEU A 83 -3.02 -12.60 3.44
N LEU A 84 -4.05 -11.77 3.29
CA LEU A 84 -5.40 -12.21 2.98
C LEU A 84 -5.48 -12.80 1.57
N VAL A 85 -4.86 -12.15 0.59
CA VAL A 85 -4.71 -12.68 -0.78
C VAL A 85 -3.96 -14.02 -0.76
N ALA A 86 -2.87 -14.13 0.01
CA ALA A 86 -2.12 -15.37 0.15
C ALA A 86 -3.01 -16.50 0.70
N ALA A 87 -3.72 -16.23 1.79
CA ALA A 87 -4.62 -17.19 2.42
C ALA A 87 -5.66 -17.69 1.42
N GLU A 88 -6.34 -16.77 0.73
CA GLU A 88 -7.40 -17.10 -0.21
C GLU A 88 -6.92 -17.90 -1.44
N VAL A 89 -5.70 -17.64 -1.92
CA VAL A 89 -5.06 -18.47 -2.95
C VAL A 89 -4.85 -19.90 -2.46
N PHE A 90 -4.32 -20.08 -1.26
CA PHE A 90 -3.97 -21.40 -0.73
C PHE A 90 -5.19 -22.19 -0.25
N THR A 91 -6.25 -21.51 0.19
CA THR A 91 -7.54 -22.14 0.54
C THR A 91 -8.44 -22.35 -0.68
N GLY A 92 -8.13 -21.74 -1.83
CA GLY A 92 -8.90 -21.86 -3.06
C GLY A 92 -10.27 -21.17 -2.99
N THR A 93 -10.35 -20.02 -2.31
CA THR A 93 -11.60 -19.25 -2.15
C THR A 93 -11.79 -18.24 -3.28
N ASP A 94 -12.91 -17.50 -3.25
CA ASP A 94 -13.35 -16.58 -4.29
C ASP A 94 -12.86 -15.14 -4.14
N PHE A 95 -11.91 -14.88 -3.24
CA PHE A 95 -11.38 -13.55 -2.90
C PHE A 95 -12.39 -12.59 -2.26
N LYS A 96 -13.56 -13.05 -1.81
CA LYS A 96 -14.54 -12.16 -1.18
C LYS A 96 -14.04 -11.54 0.11
N ALA A 97 -13.23 -12.25 0.89
CA ALA A 97 -12.68 -11.68 2.12
C ALA A 97 -11.75 -10.50 1.77
N THR A 98 -10.86 -10.68 0.79
CA THR A 98 -10.00 -9.64 0.22
C THR A 98 -10.81 -8.44 -0.26
N GLY A 99 -11.91 -8.68 -0.98
CA GLY A 99 -12.79 -7.61 -1.46
C GLY A 99 -13.43 -6.81 -0.32
N TRP A 100 -14.03 -7.46 0.67
CA TRP A 100 -14.71 -6.77 1.78
C TRP A 100 -13.75 -6.06 2.73
N TYR A 101 -12.58 -6.66 2.98
CA TYR A 101 -11.49 -6.01 3.68
C TYR A 101 -11.09 -4.70 2.98
N SER A 102 -11.02 -4.73 1.65
CA SER A 102 -10.61 -3.57 0.85
C SER A 102 -11.60 -2.41 0.89
N LEU A 103 -12.90 -2.67 1.10
CA LEU A 103 -13.86 -1.58 1.34
C LEU A 103 -13.50 -0.77 2.58
N VAL A 104 -13.27 -1.48 3.69
CA VAL A 104 -12.97 -0.86 5.00
C VAL A 104 -11.61 -0.18 4.96
N ALA A 105 -10.58 -0.86 4.47
CA ALA A 105 -9.25 -0.28 4.30
C ALA A 105 -9.29 0.97 3.39
N GLY A 106 -10.00 0.90 2.26
CA GLY A 106 -10.17 2.03 1.35
C GLY A 106 -10.81 3.25 2.03
N LEU A 107 -11.81 3.04 2.89
CA LEU A 107 -12.44 4.13 3.66
C LEU A 107 -11.45 4.81 4.63
N PHE A 108 -10.68 4.03 5.39
CA PHE A 108 -9.67 4.59 6.30
C PHE A 108 -8.59 5.37 5.55
N VAL A 109 -8.08 4.78 4.47
CA VAL A 109 -7.05 5.40 3.62
C VAL A 109 -7.59 6.69 2.99
N PHE A 110 -8.86 6.70 2.56
CA PHE A 110 -9.52 7.90 2.04
C PHE A 110 -9.61 9.01 3.08
N CYS A 111 -10.06 8.71 4.31
CA CYS A 111 -10.13 9.67 5.40
C CYS A 111 -8.75 10.23 5.77
N ILE A 112 -7.70 9.41 5.78
CA ILE A 112 -6.32 9.85 5.99
C ILE A 112 -5.89 10.80 4.87
N GLY A 113 -6.20 10.47 3.61
CA GLY A 113 -5.93 11.34 2.46
C GLY A 113 -6.61 12.71 2.59
N LEU A 114 -7.88 12.74 3.00
CA LEU A 114 -8.60 13.99 3.28
C LEU A 114 -8.00 14.77 4.46
N GLY A 115 -7.43 14.09 5.45
CA GLY A 115 -6.73 14.72 6.56
C GLY A 115 -5.44 15.43 6.12
N PHE A 116 -4.63 14.84 5.23
CA PHE A 116 -3.46 15.52 4.64
C PHE A 116 -3.82 16.71 3.73
N LEU A 117 -5.07 16.80 3.30
CA LEU A 117 -5.62 17.92 2.52
C LEU A 117 -6.34 18.96 3.38
N HIS A 118 -6.39 18.78 4.70
CA HIS A 118 -7.19 19.60 5.64
C HIS A 118 -8.67 19.72 5.25
N VAL A 119 -9.19 18.72 4.52
CA VAL A 119 -10.63 18.60 4.26
C VAL A 119 -11.32 17.95 5.47
N LEU A 120 -10.61 17.07 6.18
CA LEU A 120 -11.08 16.40 7.38
C LEU A 120 -10.14 16.68 8.57
N GLY A 121 -10.27 17.87 9.16
CA GLY A 121 -9.50 18.31 10.30
C GLY A 121 -8.04 18.65 9.98
N ASP A 122 -7.33 19.14 11.01
CA ASP A 122 -6.11 19.94 10.82
C ASP A 122 -4.90 19.30 11.52
N THR A 123 -5.07 18.08 12.05
CA THR A 123 -4.09 17.37 12.90
C THR A 123 -2.92 16.76 12.11
N LEU A 124 -3.15 16.41 10.85
CA LEU A 124 -2.07 16.00 9.93
C LEU A 124 -1.45 17.24 9.29
N PRO A 125 -0.17 17.21 8.89
CA PRO A 125 0.43 18.34 8.16
C PRO A 125 -0.23 18.49 6.79
N LEU A 126 -0.40 19.74 6.33
CA LEU A 126 -0.95 20.03 5.00
C LEU A 126 0.07 19.68 3.92
N VAL A 127 -0.03 18.47 3.36
CA VAL A 127 0.88 17.99 2.31
C VAL A 127 0.07 17.34 1.20
N GLY A 128 -0.22 18.16 0.18
CA GLY A 128 -1.07 17.78 -0.94
C GLY A 128 -0.59 16.54 -1.70
N GLN A 129 0.73 16.31 -1.76
CA GLN A 129 1.30 15.12 -2.40
C GLN A 129 0.89 13.84 -1.68
N PHE A 130 0.92 13.84 -0.33
CA PHE A 130 0.49 12.69 0.45
C PHE A 130 -1.02 12.54 0.46
N GLY A 131 -1.77 13.64 0.56
CA GLY A 131 -3.22 13.59 0.36
C GLY A 131 -3.59 12.89 -0.95
N THR A 132 -2.99 13.31 -2.06
CA THR A 132 -3.21 12.70 -3.39
C THR A 132 -2.77 11.24 -3.43
N MET A 133 -1.62 10.91 -2.84
CA MET A 133 -1.09 9.54 -2.73
C MET A 133 -2.08 8.61 -2.04
N PHE A 134 -2.56 8.98 -0.84
CA PHE A 134 -3.52 8.19 -0.09
C PHE A 134 -4.86 8.07 -0.84
N LEU A 135 -5.33 9.12 -1.52
CA LEU A 135 -6.55 9.04 -2.32
C LEU A 135 -6.42 8.07 -3.51
N VAL A 136 -5.26 8.02 -4.17
CA VAL A 136 -4.97 7.01 -5.19
C VAL A 136 -5.00 5.60 -4.59
N TRP A 137 -4.39 5.42 -3.42
CA TRP A 137 -4.38 4.12 -2.74
C TRP A 137 -5.79 3.68 -2.30
N ALA A 138 -6.63 4.62 -1.84
CA ALA A 138 -8.03 4.35 -1.56
C ALA A 138 -8.79 3.90 -2.82
N GLY A 139 -8.53 4.54 -3.96
CA GLY A 139 -9.07 4.12 -5.26
C GLY A 139 -8.68 2.68 -5.63
N ALA A 140 -7.45 2.27 -5.36
CA ALA A 140 -7.01 0.89 -5.56
C ALA A 140 -7.80 -0.09 -4.70
N PHE A 141 -7.94 0.19 -3.41
CA PHE A 141 -8.74 -0.62 -2.48
C PHE A 141 -10.20 -0.75 -2.92
N TRP A 142 -10.83 0.34 -3.36
CA TRP A 142 -12.20 0.26 -3.86
C TRP A 142 -12.32 -0.52 -5.16
N LEU A 143 -11.36 -0.44 -6.09
CA LEU A 143 -11.35 -1.30 -7.27
C LEU A 143 -11.22 -2.78 -6.91
N ILE A 144 -10.42 -3.12 -5.89
CA ILE A 144 -10.31 -4.50 -5.36
C ILE A 144 -11.67 -4.94 -4.79
N TRP A 145 -12.33 -4.08 -4.03
CA TRP A 145 -13.68 -4.35 -3.51
C TRP A 145 -14.71 -4.57 -4.63
N LEU A 146 -14.76 -3.69 -5.62
CA LEU A 146 -15.68 -3.82 -6.76
C LEU A 146 -15.46 -5.14 -7.51
N VAL A 147 -14.20 -5.50 -7.79
CA VAL A 147 -13.88 -6.72 -8.54
C VAL A 147 -14.17 -7.98 -7.72
N PHE A 148 -13.68 -8.06 -6.47
CA PHE A 148 -13.70 -9.32 -5.72
C PHE A 148 -14.88 -9.49 -4.75
N ALA A 149 -15.38 -8.42 -4.13
CA ALA A 149 -16.57 -8.54 -3.26
C ALA A 149 -17.88 -8.43 -4.05
N LEU A 150 -17.96 -7.46 -4.98
CA LEU A 150 -19.17 -7.26 -5.79
C LEU A 150 -19.19 -8.08 -7.08
N GLY A 151 -18.08 -8.76 -7.42
CA GLY A 151 -18.01 -9.63 -8.59
C GLY A 151 -17.99 -8.88 -9.93
N MET A 152 -17.59 -7.60 -9.95
CA MET A 152 -17.49 -6.80 -11.18
C MET A 152 -16.26 -7.17 -12.01
N THR A 153 -16.23 -8.41 -12.52
CA THR A 153 -15.08 -8.99 -13.23
C THR A 153 -14.69 -8.22 -14.50
N ASN A 154 -15.61 -7.45 -15.09
CA ASN A 154 -15.34 -6.54 -16.20
C ASN A 154 -14.31 -5.45 -15.85
N LEU A 155 -14.15 -5.13 -14.56
CA LEU A 155 -13.17 -4.16 -14.07
C LEU A 155 -11.79 -4.77 -13.79
N THR A 156 -11.61 -6.09 -13.91
CA THR A 156 -10.34 -6.77 -13.55
C THR A 156 -9.12 -6.19 -14.28
N LYS A 157 -9.25 -5.89 -15.59
CA LYS A 157 -8.18 -5.26 -16.36
C LYS A 157 -7.91 -3.82 -15.91
N LEU A 158 -8.96 -3.07 -15.58
CA LEU A 158 -8.82 -1.72 -15.05
C LEU A 158 -8.09 -1.75 -13.71
N LEU A 159 -8.48 -2.65 -12.80
CA LEU A 159 -7.81 -2.87 -11.53
C LEU A 159 -6.32 -3.16 -11.75
N ALA A 160 -5.97 -4.10 -12.62
CA ALA A 160 -4.58 -4.44 -12.90
C ALA A 160 -3.75 -3.23 -13.36
N TRP A 161 -4.27 -2.43 -14.30
CA TRP A 161 -3.58 -1.24 -14.76
C TRP A 161 -3.55 -0.11 -13.73
N TYR A 162 -4.58 -0.01 -12.88
CA TYR A 162 -4.63 0.95 -11.79
C TYR A 162 -3.58 0.63 -10.70
N LEU A 163 -3.35 -0.64 -10.41
CA LEU A 163 -2.29 -1.06 -9.50
C LEU A 163 -0.89 -0.77 -10.10
N ILE A 164 -0.70 -0.93 -11.40
CA ILE A 164 0.60 -0.63 -12.04
C ILE A 164 0.85 0.87 -12.18
N ILE A 165 -0.08 1.61 -12.79
CA ILE A 165 0.20 2.98 -13.25
C ILE A 165 0.04 3.98 -12.09
N PRO A 166 -1.17 4.30 -11.62
CA PRO A 166 -1.32 5.29 -10.56
C PRO A 166 -0.76 4.80 -9.23
N THR A 167 -0.92 3.53 -8.86
CA THR A 167 -0.44 3.04 -7.56
C THR A 167 1.08 2.83 -7.56
N VAL A 168 1.63 2.00 -8.44
CA VAL A 168 3.09 1.75 -8.44
C VAL A 168 3.88 2.89 -9.07
N ALA A 169 3.66 3.19 -10.35
CA ALA A 169 4.54 4.09 -11.11
C ALA A 169 4.47 5.55 -10.62
N ILE A 170 3.27 6.03 -10.27
CA ILE A 170 3.10 7.43 -9.86
C ILE A 170 3.33 7.58 -8.36
N THR A 171 2.71 6.73 -7.53
CA THR A 171 2.72 6.97 -6.08
C THR A 171 3.80 6.25 -5.27
N ILE A 172 4.46 5.22 -5.82
CA ILE A 172 5.52 4.47 -5.11
C ILE A 172 6.90 4.71 -5.74
N PHE A 173 7.02 4.62 -7.06
CA PHE A 173 8.29 4.85 -7.75
C PHE A 173 8.77 6.29 -7.66
N TRP A 174 7.89 7.28 -7.71
CA TRP A 174 8.30 8.67 -7.56
C TRP A 174 9.03 8.94 -6.22
N PRO A 175 8.50 8.54 -5.04
CA PRO A 175 9.25 8.60 -3.77
C PRO A 175 10.56 7.81 -3.75
N ILE A 176 10.58 6.60 -4.35
CA ILE A 176 11.80 5.78 -4.41
C ILE A 176 12.88 6.48 -5.25
N ILE A 177 12.52 6.97 -6.45
CA ILE A 177 13.44 7.65 -7.37
C ILE A 177 13.95 8.96 -6.74
N ALA A 178 13.07 9.72 -6.09
CA ALA A 178 13.45 10.93 -5.38
C ALA A 178 14.48 10.62 -4.27
N PHE A 179 14.26 9.57 -3.48
CA PHE A 179 15.25 9.17 -2.48
C PHE A 179 16.57 8.70 -3.07
N THR A 180 16.53 7.81 -4.07
CA THR A 180 17.77 7.27 -4.68
C THR A 180 18.61 8.34 -5.35
N ASN A 181 18.00 9.42 -5.85
CA ASN A 181 18.70 10.50 -6.52
C ASN A 181 19.14 11.64 -5.59
N TYR A 182 18.38 11.92 -4.53
CA TYR A 182 18.65 13.07 -3.66
C TYR A 182 19.22 12.68 -2.29
N GLY A 183 19.19 11.40 -1.88
CA GLY A 183 19.74 10.92 -0.61
C GLY A 183 19.08 11.51 0.64
N VAL A 184 18.03 12.30 0.47
CA VAL A 184 17.27 12.96 1.52
C VAL A 184 15.89 12.34 1.57
N ILE A 185 15.58 11.72 2.71
CA ILE A 185 14.20 11.63 3.14
C ILE A 185 13.79 13.07 3.44
N GLY A 186 12.96 13.68 2.59
CA GLY A 186 12.50 15.05 2.84
C GLY A 186 11.88 15.12 4.23
N THR A 187 12.63 15.63 5.20
CA THR A 187 12.06 16.17 6.43
C THR A 187 11.09 17.24 5.99
N TRP A 188 9.85 17.19 6.50
CA TRP A 188 8.83 18.18 6.19
C TRP A 188 9.45 19.57 6.26
N TRP A 189 9.26 20.35 5.20
CA TRP A 189 9.56 21.77 5.22
C TRP A 189 8.81 22.46 6.36
#